data_AF-A0A1G1LHF1-F1
#
_entry.id   AF-A0A1G1LHF1-F1
#
_cell.length_a   1.000
_cell.length_b   1.000
_cell.length_c   1.000
_cell.angle_alpha   90.00
_cell.angle_beta   90.00
_cell.angle_gamma   90.00
#
_symmetry.space_group_name_H-M   'P 1'
#
loop_
_entity.id
_entity.type
_entity.pdbx_description
1 polymer ?
#
loop_
_entity_poly.entity_id
_entity_poly.type
_entity_poly.pdbx_seq_one_letter_code
_entity_poly.pdbx_strand_id
1 'polypeptide(L)'
;MSLQTKARAVVTTENRQDGSSAGQVFIIAEMASSHEGNADLARKIIDGAGRAAADAVQFQIWSFRDMVVPDHLEYDKLQKLELPRSDWTELARYTRQYYPDMQIVTCVYEAGSVDFAESLEVDAYKIHSSDLSNPYLVKRVAATGKRIHLSVGASTMDEIETAIKWIKSVSLSEIWLMYGYQRFPTRTEDVHLNYMLSLRHRFQLPIGYQDHSDAERGAAFWIPASVIGMGVTVLEKHITHDRSMKGIDHEAALNPDEFARFVAMVREIEIAKGSSADHVLTPEELRYRQYVKKSIVASRQLPQGSRVVESDLLFMRANHLGLPPDQAHCLIGRITKRDIAAYEVLRLRDVERNVAILINGRLKSTRLPMKAIRPISGRPMIAHLFDRLRLAKRPQKMILCTSWLPQDDPLEEIAAQSSVDCFRGHPDDVLQRLTDAAGRNG
;
A
#
# COMPACT_ATOMS: atom_id res chain seq x y z
N MET A 1 34.91 8.13 10.82
CA MET A 1 33.64 7.57 11.32
C MET A 1 32.52 8.54 10.97
N SER A 2 31.88 8.37 9.81
CA SER A 2 30.62 9.02 9.50
C SER A 2 29.68 7.96 8.92
N LEU A 3 28.63 7.67 9.67
CA LEU A 3 27.53 6.81 9.28
C LEU A 3 26.71 7.54 8.21
N GLN A 4 26.90 7.18 6.94
CA GLN A 4 25.94 7.51 5.90
C GLN A 4 24.86 6.42 5.87
N THR A 5 23.73 6.75 6.46
CA THR A 5 22.47 6.01 6.36
C THR A 5 22.06 6.00 4.88
N LYS A 6 22.25 4.85 4.20
CA LYS A 6 21.69 4.62 2.87
C LYS A 6 20.16 4.57 3.00
N ALA A 7 19.50 5.61 2.50
CA ALA A 7 18.07 5.58 2.26
C ALA A 7 17.76 4.38 1.34
N ARG A 8 16.94 3.44 1.83
CA ARG A 8 16.36 2.39 1.01
C ARG A 8 15.47 3.05 -0.03
N ALA A 9 15.78 2.83 -1.31
CA ALA A 9 14.86 3.15 -2.40
C ALA A 9 13.59 2.32 -2.18
N VAL A 10 12.49 3.00 -1.84
CA VAL A 10 11.15 2.49 -2.06
C VAL A 10 11.02 2.42 -3.57
N VAL A 11 10.85 1.22 -4.12
CA VAL A 11 10.52 1.02 -5.53
C VAL A 11 9.14 1.64 -5.74
N THR A 12 9.12 2.92 -6.11
CA THR A 12 7.93 3.60 -6.62
C THR A 12 7.67 2.99 -7.99
N THR A 13 6.61 2.18 -8.08
CA THR A 13 6.18 1.48 -9.28
C THR A 13 5.40 2.47 -10.16
N GLU A 14 6.11 3.24 -10.98
CA GLU A 14 5.48 3.94 -12.11
C GLU A 14 5.60 3.03 -13.35
N ASN A 15 4.45 2.51 -13.80
CA ASN A 15 4.22 1.58 -14.93
C ASN A 15 5.02 0.27 -14.92
N ARG A 16 4.32 -0.86 -14.77
CA ARG A 16 4.89 -2.19 -14.90
C ARG A 16 5.07 -2.57 -16.38
N GLN A 17 6.09 -3.37 -16.68
CA GLN A 17 6.33 -3.89 -18.04
C GLN A 17 5.21 -4.82 -18.54
N ASP A 18 4.28 -5.22 -17.66
CA ASP A 18 3.12 -6.05 -18.00
C ASP A 18 1.94 -5.27 -18.60
N GLY A 19 2.04 -3.95 -18.78
CA GLY A 19 0.97 -3.10 -19.32
C GLY A 19 -0.06 -2.66 -18.29
N SER A 20 0.02 -3.14 -17.05
CA SER A 20 -0.89 -2.78 -15.97
C SER A 20 -0.50 -1.44 -15.32
N SER A 21 -1.51 -0.65 -14.98
CA SER A 21 -1.32 0.57 -14.19
C SER A 21 -0.87 0.20 -12.77
N ALA A 22 -0.11 1.08 -12.12
CA ALA A 22 0.40 0.85 -10.77
C ALA A 22 -0.74 0.51 -9.79
N GLY A 23 -0.82 -0.76 -9.37
CA GLY A 23 -1.80 -1.24 -8.39
C GLY A 23 -2.87 -2.20 -8.93
N GLN A 24 -2.95 -2.37 -10.25
CA GLN A 24 -3.84 -3.34 -10.90
C GLN A 24 -3.26 -4.77 -10.79
N VAL A 25 -4.15 -5.73 -10.51
CA VAL A 25 -3.91 -7.17 -10.45
C VAL A 25 -3.96 -7.72 -11.86
N PHE A 26 -2.90 -8.41 -12.27
CA PHE A 26 -2.83 -9.08 -13.57
C PHE A 26 -3.59 -10.41 -13.50
N ILE A 27 -4.63 -10.59 -14.33
CA ILE A 27 -5.50 -11.76 -14.32
C ILE A 27 -5.19 -12.65 -15.53
N ILE A 28 -4.83 -13.89 -15.24
CA ILE A 28 -4.52 -14.94 -16.22
C ILE A 28 -5.68 -15.92 -16.28
N ALA A 29 -6.30 -16.03 -17.45
CA ALA A 29 -7.26 -17.07 -17.78
C ALA A 29 -6.52 -18.32 -18.25
N GLU A 30 -6.38 -19.30 -17.35
CA GLU A 30 -5.70 -20.56 -17.65
C GLU A 30 -6.66 -21.55 -18.28
N MET A 31 -6.44 -21.93 -19.55
CA MET A 31 -7.32 -22.91 -20.20
C MET A 31 -7.02 -24.35 -19.77
N ALA A 32 -5.79 -24.60 -19.31
CA ALA A 32 -5.27 -25.94 -19.05
C ALA A 32 -5.57 -26.90 -20.22
N SER A 33 -6.18 -28.06 -19.96
CA SER A 33 -6.65 -28.98 -21.00
C SER A 33 -8.17 -28.92 -21.23
N SER A 34 -8.85 -27.83 -20.83
CA SER A 34 -10.31 -27.66 -20.97
C SER A 34 -10.80 -27.56 -22.42
N HIS A 35 -9.87 -27.50 -23.38
CA HIS A 35 -10.17 -27.59 -24.80
C HIS A 35 -10.39 -29.04 -25.28
N GLU A 36 -10.04 -30.06 -24.47
CA GLU A 36 -10.27 -31.48 -24.76
C GLU A 36 -9.74 -31.95 -26.13
N GLY A 37 -8.59 -31.41 -26.56
CA GLY A 37 -8.04 -31.68 -27.90
C GLY A 37 -8.83 -31.07 -29.07
N ASN A 38 -9.71 -30.09 -28.82
CA ASN A 38 -10.53 -29.44 -29.84
C ASN A 38 -10.26 -27.92 -29.90
N ALA A 39 -9.77 -27.46 -31.05
CA ALA A 39 -9.44 -26.06 -31.28
C ALA A 39 -10.66 -25.10 -31.21
N ASP A 40 -11.85 -25.55 -31.59
CA ASP A 40 -13.06 -24.71 -31.47
C ASP A 40 -13.45 -24.50 -29.99
N LEU A 41 -13.21 -25.49 -29.12
CA LEU A 41 -13.42 -25.33 -27.68
C LEU A 41 -12.36 -24.40 -27.07
N ALA A 42 -11.10 -24.51 -27.49
CA ALA A 42 -10.06 -23.55 -27.12
C ALA A 42 -10.45 -22.11 -27.53
N ARG A 43 -10.99 -21.92 -28.74
CA ARG A 43 -11.48 -20.62 -29.22
C ARG A 43 -12.60 -20.06 -28.33
N LYS A 44 -13.55 -20.90 -27.87
CA LYS A 44 -14.60 -20.49 -26.92
C LYS A 44 -14.02 -20.03 -25.58
N ILE A 45 -12.95 -20.67 -25.10
CA ILE A 45 -12.27 -20.27 -23.87
C ILE A 45 -11.58 -18.92 -24.06
N ILE A 46 -10.88 -18.72 -25.18
CA ILE A 46 -10.26 -17.43 -25.55
C ILE A 46 -11.32 -16.34 -25.59
N ASP A 47 -12.47 -16.60 -26.22
CA ASP A 47 -13.59 -15.66 -26.26
C ASP A 47 -14.10 -15.31 -24.86
N GLY A 48 -14.22 -16.31 -23.97
CA GLY A 48 -14.64 -16.11 -22.58
C GLY A 48 -13.67 -15.23 -21.80
N ALA A 49 -12.37 -15.52 -21.91
CA ALA A 49 -11.31 -14.74 -21.29
C ALA A 49 -11.26 -13.30 -21.81
N GLY A 50 -11.31 -13.13 -23.14
CA GLY A 50 -11.26 -11.83 -23.79
C GLY A 50 -12.49 -10.95 -23.51
N ARG A 51 -13.71 -11.53 -23.55
CA ARG A 51 -14.94 -10.81 -23.18
C ARG A 51 -14.98 -10.41 -21.71
N ALA A 52 -14.37 -11.21 -20.83
CA ALA A 52 -14.20 -10.89 -19.43
C ALA A 52 -13.11 -9.83 -19.16
N ALA A 53 -12.35 -9.43 -20.18
CA ALA A 53 -11.19 -8.55 -20.07
C ALA A 53 -10.09 -9.11 -19.13
N ALA A 54 -9.76 -10.40 -19.29
CA ALA A 54 -8.55 -10.97 -18.74
C ALA A 54 -7.31 -10.27 -19.32
N ASP A 55 -6.26 -10.12 -18.52
CA ASP A 55 -5.00 -9.51 -18.97
C ASP A 55 -4.17 -10.50 -19.80
N ALA A 56 -4.34 -11.81 -19.56
CA ALA A 56 -3.76 -12.86 -20.38
C ALA A 56 -4.68 -14.07 -20.53
N VAL A 57 -4.54 -14.77 -21.65
CA VAL A 57 -4.91 -16.17 -21.79
C VAL A 57 -3.63 -17.02 -21.74
N GLN A 58 -3.67 -18.14 -21.03
CA GLN A 58 -2.54 -19.04 -20.95
C GLN A 58 -2.77 -20.31 -21.77
N PHE A 59 -1.78 -20.66 -22.60
CA PHE A 59 -1.75 -21.87 -23.41
C PHE A 59 -0.82 -22.90 -22.76
N GLN A 60 -1.17 -24.19 -22.85
CA GLN A 60 -0.25 -25.27 -22.51
C GLN A 60 0.19 -25.97 -23.81
N ILE A 61 1.42 -25.71 -24.22
CA ILE A 61 1.98 -26.27 -25.45
C ILE A 61 2.99 -27.35 -25.09
N TRP A 62 2.74 -28.55 -25.57
CA TRP A 62 3.56 -29.72 -25.28
C TRP A 62 3.46 -30.77 -26.40
N SER A 63 4.41 -31.70 -26.38
CA SER A 63 4.41 -32.92 -27.17
C SER A 63 4.15 -34.10 -26.24
N PHE A 64 3.09 -34.88 -26.46
CA PHE A 64 2.75 -35.98 -25.52
C PHE A 64 3.88 -37.01 -25.42
N ARG A 65 4.61 -37.22 -26.53
CA ARG A 65 5.71 -38.18 -26.64
C ARG A 65 6.94 -37.79 -25.82
N ASP A 66 7.13 -36.49 -25.62
CA ASP A 66 8.29 -35.94 -24.92
C ASP A 66 7.96 -35.60 -23.45
N MET A 67 6.67 -35.54 -23.10
CA MET A 67 6.20 -35.22 -21.75
C MET A 67 5.99 -36.47 -20.89
N VAL A 68 5.39 -37.53 -21.45
CA VAL A 68 4.90 -38.67 -20.65
C VAL A 68 5.38 -39.99 -21.23
N VAL A 69 5.84 -40.88 -20.35
CA VAL A 69 6.28 -42.23 -20.73
C VAL A 69 5.09 -43.13 -21.12
N PRO A 70 5.25 -44.06 -22.08
CA PRO A 70 4.15 -44.91 -22.56
C PRO A 70 3.45 -45.78 -21.51
N ASP A 71 4.11 -46.09 -20.38
CA ASP A 71 3.53 -46.91 -19.30
C ASP A 71 2.76 -46.08 -18.25
N HIS A 72 2.69 -44.76 -18.42
CA HIS A 72 1.96 -43.89 -17.51
C HIS A 72 0.45 -44.11 -17.61
N LEU A 73 -0.24 -44.10 -16.47
CA LEU A 73 -1.68 -44.40 -16.37
C LEU A 73 -2.55 -43.50 -17.26
N GLU A 74 -2.16 -42.24 -17.43
CA GLU A 74 -2.92 -41.24 -18.20
C GLU A 74 -2.42 -41.08 -19.66
N TYR A 75 -1.51 -41.93 -20.16
CA TYR A 75 -0.87 -41.76 -21.48
C TYR A 75 -1.88 -41.62 -22.62
N ASP A 76 -2.84 -42.55 -22.73
CA ASP A 76 -3.88 -42.55 -23.78
C ASP A 76 -4.81 -41.34 -23.70
N LYS A 77 -5.00 -40.80 -22.50
CA LYS A 77 -5.87 -39.65 -22.26
C LYS A 77 -5.16 -38.38 -22.69
N LEU A 78 -3.91 -38.19 -22.28
CA LEU A 78 -3.09 -37.05 -22.67
C LEU A 78 -2.88 -37.03 -24.19
N GLN A 79 -2.65 -38.18 -24.82
CA GLN A 79 -2.57 -38.26 -26.27
C GLN A 79 -3.78 -37.63 -26.99
N LYS A 80 -4.99 -37.77 -26.43
CA LYS A 80 -6.22 -37.20 -27.02
C LYS A 80 -6.37 -35.70 -26.80
N LEU A 81 -5.69 -35.15 -25.80
CA LEU A 81 -5.74 -33.72 -25.47
C LEU A 81 -4.76 -32.90 -26.30
N GLU A 82 -3.71 -33.53 -26.82
CA GLU A 82 -2.69 -32.83 -27.60
C GLU A 82 -3.32 -32.14 -28.81
N LEU A 83 -3.18 -30.82 -28.86
CA LEU A 83 -3.55 -30.03 -30.03
C LEU A 83 -2.39 -29.96 -31.02
N PRO A 84 -2.63 -30.14 -32.32
CA PRO A 84 -1.64 -29.91 -33.36
C PRO A 84 -1.05 -28.50 -33.30
N ARG A 85 0.23 -28.36 -33.68
CA ARG A 85 0.89 -27.04 -33.78
C ARG A 85 0.14 -26.07 -34.71
N SER A 86 -0.46 -26.55 -35.79
CA SER A 86 -1.27 -25.72 -36.69
C SER A 86 -2.41 -25.01 -35.95
N ASP A 87 -3.04 -25.70 -35.01
CA ASP A 87 -4.20 -25.21 -34.28
C ASP A 87 -3.75 -24.13 -33.29
N TRP A 88 -2.64 -24.35 -32.58
CA TRP A 88 -2.02 -23.33 -31.74
C TRP A 88 -1.62 -22.07 -32.52
N THR A 89 -1.09 -22.23 -33.75
CA THR A 89 -0.80 -21.09 -34.63
C THR A 89 -2.06 -20.32 -35.00
N GLU A 90 -3.17 -21.00 -35.28
CA GLU A 90 -4.45 -20.35 -35.56
C GLU A 90 -5.02 -19.67 -34.32
N LEU A 91 -4.98 -20.32 -33.16
CA LEU A 91 -5.47 -19.78 -31.89
C LEU A 91 -4.68 -18.55 -31.47
N ALA A 92 -3.34 -18.56 -31.60
CA ALA A 92 -2.52 -17.39 -31.34
C ALA A 92 -2.90 -16.22 -32.26
N ARG A 93 -3.04 -16.47 -33.57
CA ARG A 93 -3.49 -15.45 -34.53
C ARG A 93 -4.88 -14.92 -34.19
N TYR A 94 -5.80 -15.81 -33.83
CA TYR A 94 -7.15 -15.46 -33.41
C TYR A 94 -7.13 -14.56 -32.18
N THR A 95 -6.39 -14.92 -31.14
CA THR A 95 -6.23 -14.09 -29.93
C THR A 95 -5.71 -12.70 -30.28
N ARG A 96 -4.64 -12.59 -31.07
CA ARG A 96 -4.10 -11.28 -31.48
C ARG A 96 -5.06 -10.46 -32.33
N GLN A 97 -5.86 -11.11 -33.17
CA GLN A 97 -6.79 -10.43 -34.05
C GLN A 97 -8.01 -9.87 -33.29
N TYR A 98 -8.60 -10.66 -32.39
CA TYR A 98 -9.86 -10.31 -31.73
C TYR A 98 -9.69 -9.69 -30.34
N TYR A 99 -8.56 -9.97 -29.69
CA TYR A 99 -8.24 -9.53 -28.33
C TYR A 99 -6.79 -9.01 -28.27
N PRO A 100 -6.43 -7.95 -29.02
CA PRO A 100 -5.06 -7.50 -29.20
C PRO A 100 -4.36 -7.07 -27.88
N ASP A 101 -5.13 -6.64 -26.88
CA ASP A 101 -4.60 -6.24 -25.57
C ASP A 101 -4.42 -7.43 -24.60
N MET A 102 -4.95 -8.61 -24.92
CA MET A 102 -4.81 -9.81 -24.09
C MET A 102 -3.50 -10.53 -24.41
N GLN A 103 -2.65 -10.68 -23.41
CA GLN A 103 -1.37 -11.37 -23.56
C GLN A 103 -1.55 -12.87 -23.75
N ILE A 104 -0.63 -13.48 -24.49
CA ILE A 104 -0.49 -14.93 -24.60
C ILE A 104 0.68 -15.35 -23.71
N VAL A 105 0.35 -15.98 -22.59
CA VAL A 105 1.32 -16.65 -21.72
C VAL A 105 1.37 -18.12 -22.13
N THR A 106 2.55 -18.71 -22.26
CA THR A 106 2.63 -20.13 -22.65
C THR A 106 3.37 -20.96 -21.62
N CYS A 107 2.70 -21.98 -21.10
CA CYS A 107 3.32 -23.05 -20.34
C CYS A 107 3.94 -24.05 -21.31
N VAL A 108 5.25 -24.27 -21.14
CA VAL A 108 6.09 -25.13 -21.98
C VAL A 108 6.72 -26.22 -21.13
N TYR A 109 7.01 -27.36 -21.74
CA TYR A 109 7.47 -28.57 -21.04
C TYR A 109 8.74 -29.17 -21.64
N GLU A 110 9.03 -28.86 -22.90
CA GLU A 110 10.19 -29.41 -23.60
C GLU A 110 10.78 -28.39 -24.60
N ALA A 111 12.00 -28.65 -25.07
CA ALA A 111 12.77 -27.73 -25.92
C ALA A 111 12.03 -27.25 -27.18
N GLY A 112 11.41 -28.16 -27.91
CA GLY A 112 10.61 -27.90 -29.11
C GLY A 112 9.36 -27.07 -28.85
N SER A 113 8.76 -27.18 -27.67
CA SER A 113 7.62 -26.36 -27.24
C SER A 113 8.04 -24.91 -26.99
N VAL A 114 9.26 -24.69 -26.47
CA VAL A 114 9.84 -23.34 -26.35
C VAL A 114 10.06 -22.72 -27.73
N ASP A 115 10.70 -23.45 -28.64
CA ASP A 115 11.00 -22.96 -29.99
C ASP A 115 9.73 -22.65 -30.79
N PHE A 116 8.73 -23.51 -30.65
CA PHE A 116 7.44 -23.28 -31.29
C PHE A 116 6.73 -22.07 -30.69
N ALA A 117 6.70 -21.93 -29.36
CA ALA A 117 6.14 -20.76 -28.70
C ALA A 117 6.84 -19.45 -29.10
N GLU A 118 8.16 -19.45 -29.32
CA GLU A 118 8.87 -18.27 -29.87
C GLU A 118 8.35 -17.91 -31.26
N SER A 119 8.07 -18.90 -32.12
CA SER A 119 7.49 -18.67 -33.46
C SER A 119 6.07 -18.11 -33.43
N LEU A 120 5.37 -18.22 -32.29
CA LEU A 120 4.05 -17.63 -32.07
C LEU A 120 4.12 -16.21 -31.48
N GLU A 121 5.33 -15.71 -31.19
CA GLU A 121 5.55 -14.40 -30.57
C GLU A 121 4.77 -14.23 -29.25
N VAL A 122 4.86 -15.25 -28.38
CA VAL A 122 4.23 -15.23 -27.05
C VAL A 122 4.84 -14.13 -26.16
N ASP A 123 4.06 -13.57 -25.24
CA ASP A 123 4.48 -12.42 -24.41
C ASP A 123 5.31 -12.85 -23.19
N ALA A 124 5.01 -14.04 -22.65
CA ALA A 124 5.67 -14.57 -21.48
C ALA A 124 5.57 -16.10 -21.42
N TYR A 125 6.41 -16.69 -20.58
CA TYR A 125 6.45 -18.12 -20.35
C TYR A 125 6.02 -18.47 -18.94
N LYS A 126 5.27 -19.56 -18.81
CA LYS A 126 5.11 -20.27 -17.54
C LYS A 126 6.03 -21.48 -17.53
N ILE A 127 6.73 -21.66 -16.41
CA ILE A 127 7.42 -22.90 -16.09
C ILE A 127 6.57 -23.60 -15.04
N HIS A 128 6.08 -24.79 -15.39
CA HIS A 128 5.29 -25.62 -14.49
C HIS A 128 6.17 -26.17 -13.35
N SER A 129 5.58 -26.47 -12.19
CA SER A 129 6.36 -26.93 -11.03
C SER A 129 7.03 -28.30 -11.26
N SER A 130 6.51 -29.12 -12.18
CA SER A 130 7.15 -30.36 -12.64
C SER A 130 8.54 -30.14 -13.23
N ASP A 131 8.78 -28.98 -13.83
CA ASP A 131 10.00 -28.65 -14.54
C ASP A 131 10.89 -27.66 -13.78
N LEU A 132 10.51 -27.32 -12.55
CA LEU A 132 11.27 -26.39 -11.73
C LEU A 132 12.71 -26.86 -11.50
N SER A 133 12.90 -28.18 -11.38
CA SER A 133 14.21 -28.83 -11.22
C SER A 133 14.84 -29.29 -12.55
N ASN A 134 14.26 -28.93 -13.71
CA ASN A 134 14.78 -29.24 -15.04
C ASN A 134 15.68 -28.09 -15.56
N PRO A 135 17.02 -28.17 -15.40
CA PRO A 135 17.91 -27.07 -15.76
C PRO A 135 17.91 -26.77 -17.26
N TYR A 136 17.59 -27.74 -18.11
CA TYR A 136 17.61 -27.56 -19.56
C TYR A 136 16.44 -26.70 -20.01
N LEU A 137 15.22 -27.02 -19.55
CA LEU A 137 14.04 -26.22 -19.86
C LEU A 137 14.13 -24.83 -19.24
N VAL A 138 14.46 -24.74 -17.94
CA VAL A 138 14.53 -23.47 -17.21
C VAL A 138 15.51 -22.51 -17.88
N LYS A 139 16.71 -22.98 -18.25
CA LYS A 139 17.70 -22.13 -18.92
C LYS A 139 17.30 -21.77 -20.35
N ARG A 140 16.62 -22.67 -21.08
CA ARG A 140 16.13 -22.39 -22.43
C ARG A 140 15.07 -21.30 -22.41
N VAL A 141 14.08 -21.39 -21.52
CA VAL A 141 13.08 -20.35 -21.32
C VAL A 141 13.74 -19.05 -20.90
N ALA A 142 14.69 -19.09 -19.96
CA ALA A 142 15.43 -17.90 -19.56
C ALA A 142 16.21 -17.24 -20.70
N ALA A 143 16.74 -18.00 -21.65
CA ALA A 143 17.48 -17.46 -22.80
C ALA A 143 16.61 -16.64 -23.76
N THR A 144 15.27 -16.80 -23.73
CA THR A 144 14.34 -15.96 -24.52
C THR A 144 14.33 -14.51 -24.06
N GLY A 145 14.72 -14.23 -22.80
CA GLY A 145 14.69 -12.90 -22.20
C GLY A 145 13.29 -12.39 -21.84
N LYS A 146 12.23 -13.17 -22.09
CA LYS A 146 10.85 -12.81 -21.77
C LYS A 146 10.52 -13.06 -20.30
N ARG A 147 9.46 -12.42 -19.81
CA ARG A 147 8.96 -12.61 -18.44
C ARG A 147 8.64 -14.09 -18.17
N ILE A 148 8.98 -14.55 -16.97
CA ILE A 148 8.80 -15.94 -16.53
C ILE A 148 7.85 -15.99 -15.34
N HIS A 149 6.77 -16.73 -15.48
CA HIS A 149 5.85 -17.15 -14.43
C HIS A 149 6.34 -18.49 -13.88
N LEU A 150 7.07 -18.45 -12.77
CA LEU A 150 7.71 -19.61 -12.18
C LEU A 150 6.75 -20.24 -11.16
N SER A 151 6.12 -21.36 -11.52
CA SER A 151 5.20 -22.08 -10.64
C SER A 151 5.98 -22.86 -9.59
N VAL A 152 5.64 -22.67 -8.31
CA VAL A 152 6.38 -23.23 -7.17
C VAL A 152 5.54 -24.13 -6.25
N GLY A 153 4.33 -24.49 -6.69
CA GLY A 153 3.49 -25.44 -5.98
C GLY A 153 4.12 -26.84 -5.93
N ALA A 154 4.00 -27.52 -4.79
CA ALA A 154 4.63 -28.83 -4.55
C ALA A 154 6.17 -28.85 -4.69
N SER A 155 6.83 -27.70 -4.52
CA SER A 155 8.29 -27.58 -4.61
C SER A 155 8.92 -27.23 -3.26
N THR A 156 10.13 -27.72 -3.03
CA THR A 156 10.96 -27.36 -1.89
C THR A 156 11.60 -25.98 -2.07
N MET A 157 12.01 -25.35 -0.96
CA MET A 157 12.70 -24.05 -1.02
C MET A 157 14.00 -24.09 -1.83
N ASP A 158 14.72 -25.22 -1.79
CA ASP A 158 15.98 -25.40 -2.50
C ASP A 158 15.77 -25.52 -4.01
N GLU A 159 14.71 -26.19 -4.46
CA GLU A 159 14.34 -26.25 -5.87
C GLU A 159 13.99 -24.86 -6.40
N ILE A 160 13.20 -24.09 -5.65
CA ILE A 160 12.83 -22.71 -6.01
C ILE A 160 14.07 -21.83 -6.11
N GLU A 161 14.95 -21.87 -5.10
CA GLU A 161 16.19 -21.08 -5.09
C GLU A 161 17.11 -21.45 -6.26
N THR A 162 17.19 -22.75 -6.58
CA THR A 162 18.02 -23.26 -7.68
C THR A 162 17.48 -22.82 -9.04
N ALA A 163 16.18 -22.92 -9.27
CA ALA A 163 15.54 -22.45 -10.50
C ALA A 163 15.77 -20.94 -10.71
N ILE A 164 15.58 -20.13 -9.67
CA ILE A 164 15.84 -18.68 -9.73
C ILE A 164 17.31 -18.41 -10.07
N LYS A 165 18.25 -19.16 -9.48
CA LYS A 165 19.69 -19.04 -9.79
C LYS A 165 19.98 -19.37 -11.25
N TRP A 166 19.38 -20.43 -11.80
CA TRP A 166 19.56 -20.78 -13.21
C TRP A 166 19.03 -19.70 -14.13
N ILE A 167 17.83 -19.16 -13.88
CA ILE A 167 17.25 -18.07 -14.67
C ILE A 167 18.20 -16.86 -14.64
N LYS A 168 18.57 -16.40 -13.45
CA LYS A 168 19.45 -15.23 -13.27
C LYS A 168 20.87 -15.42 -13.81
N SER A 169 21.32 -16.66 -14.00
CA SER A 169 22.62 -16.95 -14.62
C SER A 169 22.62 -16.83 -16.14
N VAL A 170 21.43 -16.85 -16.76
CA VAL A 170 21.26 -16.83 -18.21
C VAL A 170 20.76 -15.47 -18.69
N SER A 171 19.81 -14.86 -17.97
CA SER A 171 19.24 -13.57 -18.37
C SER A 171 18.74 -12.73 -17.20
N LEU A 172 18.35 -11.50 -17.51
CA LEU A 172 17.72 -10.56 -16.59
C LEU A 172 16.18 -10.60 -16.68
N SER A 173 15.63 -11.74 -17.13
CA SER A 173 14.19 -11.91 -17.27
C SER A 173 13.47 -11.57 -15.97
N GLU A 174 12.36 -10.86 -16.07
CA GLU A 174 11.48 -10.65 -14.94
C GLU A 174 10.90 -12.01 -14.48
N ILE A 175 10.92 -12.27 -13.17
CA ILE A 175 10.41 -13.50 -12.58
C ILE A 175 9.22 -13.18 -11.69
N TRP A 176 8.07 -13.76 -12.00
CA TRP A 176 6.91 -13.80 -11.12
C TRP A 176 6.86 -15.18 -10.47
N LEU A 177 6.92 -15.22 -9.13
CA LEU A 177 6.71 -16.46 -8.41
C LEU A 177 5.21 -16.72 -8.34
N MET A 178 4.77 -17.89 -8.81
CA MET A 178 3.37 -18.26 -8.84
C MET A 178 3.15 -19.42 -7.86
N TYR A 179 2.34 -19.19 -6.83
CA TYR A 179 2.02 -20.22 -5.84
C TYR A 179 0.56 -20.66 -5.96
N GLY A 180 0.36 -21.98 -6.03
CA GLY A 180 -0.93 -22.64 -5.87
C GLY A 180 -0.69 -24.05 -5.37
N TYR A 181 -1.56 -24.54 -4.48
CA TYR A 181 -1.50 -25.94 -4.05
C TYR A 181 -1.85 -26.85 -5.23
N GLN A 182 -1.05 -27.90 -5.44
CA GLN A 182 -1.14 -28.75 -6.65
C GLN A 182 -2.16 -29.88 -6.43
N ARG A 183 -3.43 -29.49 -6.39
CA ARG A 183 -4.58 -30.40 -6.27
C ARG A 183 -5.79 -29.77 -6.95
N PHE A 184 -6.54 -30.58 -7.70
CA PHE A 184 -7.63 -30.11 -8.54
C PHE A 184 -8.89 -30.94 -8.21
N PRO A 185 -9.80 -30.45 -7.34
CA PRO A 185 -9.77 -29.18 -6.63
C PRO A 185 -8.95 -29.22 -5.34
N THR A 186 -8.38 -28.08 -4.98
CA THR A 186 -7.67 -27.85 -3.72
C THR A 186 -8.68 -27.72 -2.58
N ARG A 187 -8.44 -28.42 -1.47
CA ARG A 187 -9.23 -28.23 -0.25
C ARG A 187 -8.81 -26.94 0.45
N THR A 188 -9.75 -26.26 1.08
CA THR A 188 -9.49 -24.96 1.73
C THR A 188 -8.38 -25.04 2.77
N GLU A 189 -8.32 -26.12 3.55
CA GLU A 189 -7.27 -26.35 4.56
C GLU A 189 -5.86 -26.51 3.97
N ASP A 190 -5.75 -26.91 2.69
CA ASP A 190 -4.49 -27.14 1.98
C ASP A 190 -3.93 -25.86 1.31
N VAL A 191 -4.69 -24.77 1.26
CA VAL A 191 -4.32 -23.59 0.46
C VAL A 191 -3.09 -22.84 1.00
N HIS A 192 -2.92 -22.78 2.33
CA HIS A 192 -1.76 -22.16 2.99
C HIS A 192 -1.34 -20.76 2.49
N LEU A 193 -2.28 -19.81 2.33
CA LEU A 193 -2.00 -18.47 1.77
C LEU A 193 -0.83 -17.70 2.41
N ASN A 194 -0.60 -17.84 3.72
CA ASN A 194 0.51 -17.17 4.40
C ASN A 194 1.89 -17.61 3.88
N TYR A 195 2.00 -18.78 3.27
CA TYR A 195 3.25 -19.25 2.66
C TYR A 195 3.72 -18.32 1.53
N MET A 196 2.79 -17.68 0.80
CA MET A 196 3.13 -16.67 -0.21
C MET A 196 3.90 -15.48 0.39
N LEU A 197 3.60 -15.09 1.63
CA LEU A 197 4.33 -14.03 2.32
C LEU A 197 5.76 -14.47 2.65
N SER A 198 5.94 -15.74 3.04
CA SER A 198 7.27 -16.33 3.24
C SER A 198 8.09 -16.37 1.95
N LEU A 199 7.48 -16.79 0.83
CA LEU A 199 8.10 -16.79 -0.50
C LEU A 199 8.52 -15.38 -0.91
N ARG A 200 7.60 -14.40 -0.81
CA ARG A 200 7.87 -13.00 -1.13
C ARG A 200 9.00 -12.43 -0.27
N HIS A 201 9.00 -12.69 1.04
CA HIS A 201 10.05 -12.23 1.94
C HIS A 201 11.41 -12.87 1.63
N ARG A 202 11.44 -14.17 1.31
CA ARG A 202 12.68 -14.90 1.05
C ARG A 202 13.33 -14.51 -0.27
N PHE A 203 12.53 -14.39 -1.33
CA PHE A 203 13.04 -14.21 -2.69
C PHE A 203 13.00 -12.77 -3.18
N GLN A 204 12.23 -11.89 -2.53
CA GLN A 204 12.07 -10.48 -2.91
C GLN A 204 11.63 -10.33 -4.37
N LEU A 205 10.78 -11.25 -4.85
CA LEU A 205 10.19 -11.25 -6.19
C LEU A 205 8.68 -10.97 -6.11
N PRO A 206 8.06 -10.46 -7.20
CA PRO A 206 6.61 -10.45 -7.35
C PRO A 206 6.02 -11.83 -7.07
N ILE A 207 4.89 -11.85 -6.36
CA ILE A 207 4.17 -13.07 -5.99
C ILE A 207 2.77 -13.04 -6.61
N GLY A 208 2.42 -14.12 -7.27
CA GLY A 208 1.11 -14.43 -7.84
C GLY A 208 0.48 -15.63 -7.16
N TYR A 209 -0.84 -15.75 -7.29
CA TYR A 209 -1.61 -16.88 -6.76
C TYR A 209 -2.31 -17.63 -7.89
N GLN A 210 -2.19 -18.95 -7.88
CA GLN A 210 -2.83 -19.87 -8.81
C GLN A 210 -3.91 -20.62 -8.04
N ASP A 211 -5.18 -20.34 -8.35
CA ASP A 211 -6.29 -20.95 -7.64
C ASP A 211 -6.79 -22.20 -8.36
N HIS A 212 -6.87 -23.29 -7.60
CA HIS A 212 -7.46 -24.55 -8.03
C HIS A 212 -8.62 -24.97 -7.12
N SER A 213 -9.27 -23.99 -6.47
CA SER A 213 -10.41 -24.27 -5.60
C SER A 213 -11.60 -24.74 -6.44
N ASP A 214 -12.41 -25.64 -5.85
CA ASP A 214 -13.64 -26.16 -6.44
C ASP A 214 -14.54 -25.03 -6.96
N ALA A 215 -14.76 -25.01 -8.28
CA ALA A 215 -15.51 -23.99 -9.01
C ALA A 215 -17.00 -23.97 -8.66
N GLU A 216 -17.56 -25.06 -8.10
CA GLU A 216 -18.95 -25.09 -7.61
C GLU A 216 -19.11 -24.37 -6.27
N ARG A 217 -18.02 -24.15 -5.55
CA ARG A 217 -18.02 -23.47 -4.27
C ARG A 217 -17.61 -22.03 -4.50
N GLY A 218 -18.20 -21.11 -3.75
CA GLY A 218 -17.73 -19.73 -3.84
C GLY A 218 -16.29 -19.53 -3.31
N ALA A 219 -15.65 -20.57 -2.75
CA ALA A 219 -14.22 -20.58 -2.41
C ALA A 219 -13.36 -20.23 -3.63
N ALA A 220 -13.79 -20.66 -4.81
CA ALA A 220 -13.22 -20.28 -6.11
C ALA A 220 -13.18 -18.76 -6.38
N PHE A 221 -13.92 -17.94 -5.61
CA PHE A 221 -13.98 -16.49 -5.71
C PHE A 221 -13.32 -15.81 -4.50
N TRP A 222 -13.75 -16.12 -3.28
CA TRP A 222 -13.29 -15.37 -2.11
C TRP A 222 -11.86 -15.71 -1.66
N ILE A 223 -11.34 -16.92 -1.97
CA ILE A 223 -9.93 -17.24 -1.69
C ILE A 223 -9.01 -16.37 -2.57
N PRO A 224 -9.16 -16.34 -3.91
CA PRO A 224 -8.41 -15.39 -4.74
C PRO A 224 -8.63 -13.91 -4.35
N ALA A 225 -9.85 -13.52 -3.99
CA ALA A 225 -10.14 -12.16 -3.53
C ALA A 225 -9.30 -11.80 -2.29
N SER A 226 -9.18 -12.72 -1.33
CA SER A 226 -8.45 -12.48 -0.08
C SER A 226 -6.96 -12.18 -0.31
N VAL A 227 -6.34 -12.79 -1.32
CA VAL A 227 -4.91 -12.64 -1.57
C VAL A 227 -4.55 -11.28 -2.16
N ILE A 228 -5.51 -10.60 -2.79
CA ILE A 228 -5.33 -9.23 -3.28
C ILE A 228 -4.99 -8.29 -2.12
N GLY A 229 -5.64 -8.47 -0.97
CA GLY A 229 -5.35 -7.74 0.27
C GLY A 229 -3.99 -8.08 0.88
N MET A 230 -3.41 -9.24 0.53
CA MET A 230 -2.07 -9.67 0.93
C MET A 230 -0.96 -9.09 0.03
N GLY A 231 -1.33 -8.21 -0.91
CA GLY A 231 -0.40 -7.57 -1.84
C GLY A 231 0.06 -8.49 -2.97
N VAL A 232 -0.69 -9.56 -3.26
CA VAL A 232 -0.57 -10.34 -4.50
C VAL A 232 -1.06 -9.47 -5.66
N THR A 233 -0.35 -9.53 -6.77
CA THR A 233 -0.64 -8.67 -7.94
C THR A 233 -0.81 -9.44 -9.23
N VAL A 234 -0.88 -10.77 -9.15
CA VAL A 234 -1.13 -11.66 -10.28
C VAL A 234 -2.05 -12.77 -9.79
N LEU A 235 -3.14 -13.02 -10.50
CA LEU A 235 -4.07 -14.10 -10.23
C LEU A 235 -4.18 -14.98 -11.47
N GLU A 236 -4.01 -16.28 -11.29
CA GLU A 236 -4.27 -17.28 -12.31
C GLU A 236 -5.48 -18.11 -11.89
N LYS A 237 -6.45 -18.24 -12.80
CA LYS A 237 -7.68 -18.97 -12.55
C LYS A 237 -8.03 -19.80 -13.78
N HIS A 238 -8.35 -21.08 -13.57
CA HIS A 238 -8.77 -21.95 -14.65
C HIS A 238 -10.11 -21.50 -15.25
N ILE A 239 -10.22 -21.58 -16.57
CA ILE A 239 -11.43 -21.31 -17.34
C ILE A 239 -11.72 -22.49 -18.30
N THR A 240 -12.99 -22.87 -18.40
CA THR A 240 -13.49 -23.88 -19.33
C THR A 240 -14.53 -23.26 -20.27
N HIS A 241 -14.79 -23.94 -21.40
CA HIS A 241 -15.81 -23.54 -22.36
C HIS A 241 -17.23 -23.81 -21.83
N ASP A 242 -17.41 -24.88 -21.07
CA ASP A 242 -18.67 -25.29 -20.44
C ASP A 242 -18.36 -26.12 -19.19
N ARG A 243 -18.82 -25.67 -18.03
CA ARG A 243 -18.59 -26.37 -16.74
C ARG A 243 -19.52 -27.55 -16.54
N SER A 244 -20.63 -27.65 -17.28
CA SER A 244 -21.51 -28.82 -17.23
C SER A 244 -20.88 -30.06 -17.88
N MET A 245 -19.86 -29.85 -18.73
CA MET A 245 -19.07 -30.91 -19.33
C MET A 245 -17.98 -31.38 -18.33
N LYS A 246 -18.02 -32.66 -18.00
CA LYS A 246 -17.07 -33.28 -17.05
C LYS A 246 -15.74 -33.63 -17.75
N GLY A 247 -14.93 -32.61 -18.00
CA GLY A 247 -13.57 -32.73 -18.54
C GLY A 247 -12.50 -32.99 -17.46
N ILE A 248 -11.22 -32.92 -17.79
CA ILE A 248 -10.14 -33.15 -16.81
C ILE A 248 -10.06 -32.05 -15.76
N ASP A 249 -10.10 -30.79 -16.21
CA ASP A 249 -9.85 -29.63 -15.36
C ASP A 249 -11.14 -28.95 -14.89
N HIS A 250 -12.31 -29.51 -15.21
CA HIS A 250 -13.60 -28.87 -15.03
C HIS A 250 -13.93 -28.51 -13.56
N GLU A 251 -13.46 -29.31 -12.60
CA GLU A 251 -13.78 -29.11 -11.17
C GLU A 251 -13.17 -27.82 -10.62
N ALA A 252 -12.03 -27.36 -11.15
CA ALA A 252 -11.36 -26.13 -10.72
C ALA A 252 -11.58 -24.96 -11.69
N ALA A 253 -12.20 -25.20 -12.85
CA ALA A 253 -12.37 -24.23 -13.92
C ALA A 253 -13.73 -23.51 -13.86
N LEU A 254 -13.70 -22.18 -13.97
CA LEU A 254 -14.90 -21.37 -14.14
C LEU A 254 -15.38 -21.45 -15.59
N ASN A 255 -16.70 -21.42 -15.83
CA ASN A 255 -17.21 -21.17 -17.18
C ASN A 255 -17.05 -19.68 -17.56
N PRO A 256 -17.34 -19.27 -18.81
CA PRO A 256 -17.12 -17.87 -19.24
C PRO A 256 -17.87 -16.82 -18.41
N ASP A 257 -19.14 -17.08 -18.05
CA ASP A 257 -19.95 -16.13 -17.27
C ASP A 257 -19.42 -16.01 -15.82
N GLU A 258 -18.97 -17.13 -15.24
CA GLU A 258 -18.34 -17.16 -13.93
C GLU A 258 -16.99 -16.47 -13.91
N PHE A 259 -16.19 -16.67 -14.96
CA PHE A 259 -14.93 -16.00 -15.10
C PHE A 259 -15.12 -14.48 -15.28
N ALA A 260 -16.14 -14.04 -16.02
CA ALA A 260 -16.50 -12.63 -16.10
C ALA A 260 -16.89 -12.04 -14.73
N ARG A 261 -17.67 -12.78 -13.92
CA ARG A 261 -17.96 -12.38 -12.53
C ARG A 261 -16.71 -12.34 -11.66
N PHE A 262 -15.79 -13.27 -11.85
CA PHE A 262 -14.51 -13.31 -11.16
C PHE A 262 -13.66 -12.07 -11.48
N VAL A 263 -13.50 -11.73 -12.76
CA VAL A 263 -12.78 -10.52 -13.17
C VAL A 263 -13.45 -9.26 -12.62
N ALA A 264 -14.77 -9.14 -12.74
CA ALA A 264 -15.52 -7.99 -12.21
C ALA A 264 -15.30 -7.81 -10.69
N MET A 265 -15.33 -8.91 -9.93
CA MET A 265 -15.04 -8.91 -8.50
C MET A 265 -13.62 -8.43 -8.21
N VAL A 266 -12.61 -8.90 -8.96
CA VAL A 266 -11.22 -8.45 -8.80
C VAL A 266 -11.11 -6.94 -9.05
N ARG A 267 -11.74 -6.42 -10.11
CA ARG A 267 -11.74 -4.98 -10.43
C ARG A 267 -12.47 -4.14 -9.38
N GLU A 268 -13.56 -4.64 -8.81
CA GLU A 268 -14.26 -3.96 -7.71
C GLU A 268 -13.37 -3.86 -6.46
N ILE A 269 -12.63 -4.92 -6.13
CA ILE A 269 -11.67 -4.91 -5.02
C ILE A 269 -10.54 -3.91 -5.28
N GLU A 270 -10.04 -3.80 -6.51
CA GLU A 270 -9.03 -2.80 -6.86
C GLU A 270 -9.49 -1.37 -6.59
N ILE A 271 -10.73 -1.05 -6.96
CA ILE A 271 -11.35 0.25 -6.65
C ILE A 271 -11.43 0.43 -5.12
N ALA A 272 -11.88 -0.60 -4.40
CA ALA A 272 -12.06 -0.56 -2.96
C ALA A 272 -10.75 -0.44 -2.16
N LYS A 273 -9.61 -0.94 -2.69
CA LYS A 273 -8.29 -0.80 -2.05
C LYS A 273 -7.90 0.67 -1.83
N GLY A 274 -8.37 1.57 -2.69
CA GLY A 274 -8.08 3.00 -2.58
C GLY A 274 -6.59 3.31 -2.64
N SER A 275 -6.19 4.37 -1.94
CA SER A 275 -4.80 4.86 -1.90
C SER A 275 -4.15 4.61 -0.54
N SER A 276 -2.85 4.36 -0.54
CA SER A 276 -2.03 4.32 0.68
C SER A 276 -1.58 5.71 1.16
N ALA A 277 -1.99 6.79 0.50
CA ALA A 277 -1.69 8.15 0.90
C ALA A 277 -2.46 8.56 2.17
N ASP A 278 -1.99 9.62 2.83
CA ASP A 278 -2.69 10.20 3.97
C ASP A 278 -4.13 10.57 3.58
N HIS A 279 -5.09 10.06 4.36
CA HIS A 279 -6.50 10.24 4.07
C HIS A 279 -6.93 11.68 4.34
N VAL A 280 -7.29 12.40 3.28
CA VAL A 280 -7.94 13.71 3.37
C VAL A 280 -9.45 13.49 3.39
N LEU A 281 -10.10 13.93 4.47
CA LEU A 281 -11.54 13.79 4.62
C LEU A 281 -12.30 14.40 3.44
N THR A 282 -13.16 13.60 2.83
CA THR A 282 -14.08 14.02 1.78
C THR A 282 -15.12 15.01 2.30
N PRO A 283 -15.79 15.77 1.42
CA PRO A 283 -16.90 16.64 1.82
C PRO A 283 -18.01 15.91 2.57
N GLU A 284 -18.29 14.65 2.23
CA GLU A 284 -19.28 13.81 2.90
C GLU A 284 -18.83 13.41 4.29
N GLU A 285 -17.56 13.01 4.46
CA GLU A 285 -17.00 12.72 5.77
C GLU A 285 -16.95 13.96 6.65
N LEU A 286 -16.66 15.14 6.10
CA LEU A 286 -16.72 16.41 6.85
C LEU A 286 -18.14 16.72 7.32
N ARG A 287 -19.16 16.47 6.50
CA ARG A 287 -20.58 16.59 6.91
C ARG A 287 -20.92 15.60 8.01
N TYR A 288 -20.54 14.33 7.85
CA TYR A 288 -20.75 13.31 8.88
C TYR A 288 -20.05 13.71 10.19
N ARG A 289 -18.81 14.20 10.09
CA ARG A 289 -18.02 14.69 11.22
C ARG A 289 -18.71 15.85 11.94
N GLN A 290 -19.27 16.82 11.20
CA GLN A 290 -20.08 17.91 11.76
C GLN A 290 -21.32 17.39 12.49
N TYR A 291 -21.97 16.35 11.97
CA TYR A 291 -23.18 15.76 12.54
C TYR A 291 -22.91 14.94 13.82
N VAL A 292 -21.84 14.13 13.85
CA VAL A 292 -21.65 13.13 14.94
C VAL A 292 -20.58 13.48 15.97
N LYS A 293 -19.57 14.30 15.63
CA LYS A 293 -18.51 14.61 16.59
C LYS A 293 -19.03 15.55 17.65
N LYS A 294 -18.56 15.32 18.87
CA LYS A 294 -18.92 16.12 20.03
C LYS A 294 -18.09 17.41 20.05
N SER A 295 -18.70 18.45 20.59
CA SER A 295 -18.08 19.72 20.88
C SER A 295 -18.23 20.03 22.36
N ILE A 296 -17.37 20.92 22.85
CA ILE A 296 -17.47 21.44 24.21
C ILE A 296 -18.65 22.42 24.26
N VAL A 297 -19.59 22.18 25.17
CA VAL A 297 -20.75 23.05 25.43
C VAL A 297 -20.82 23.39 26.91
N ALA A 298 -21.47 24.51 27.25
CA ALA A 298 -21.63 24.90 28.64
C ALA A 298 -22.64 24.00 29.36
N SER A 299 -22.33 23.52 30.55
CA SER A 299 -23.25 22.69 31.36
C SER A 299 -24.42 23.50 31.94
N ARG A 300 -24.21 24.81 32.08
CA ARG A 300 -25.13 25.80 32.64
C ARG A 300 -24.86 27.16 32.01
N GLN A 301 -25.66 28.16 32.35
CA GLN A 301 -25.37 29.55 31.97
C GLN A 301 -24.07 30.04 32.64
N LEU A 302 -23.21 30.68 31.84
CA LEU A 302 -21.97 31.32 32.27
C LEU A 302 -22.05 32.82 31.95
N PRO A 303 -22.34 33.68 32.95
CA PRO A 303 -22.32 35.14 32.76
C PRO A 303 -20.95 35.64 32.32
N GLN A 304 -20.89 36.78 31.65
CA GLN A 304 -19.65 37.49 31.34
C GLN A 304 -18.81 37.71 32.61
N GLY A 305 -17.50 37.52 32.51
CA GLY A 305 -16.58 37.62 33.65
C GLY A 305 -16.47 36.36 34.50
N SER A 306 -17.20 35.29 34.17
CA SER A 306 -17.12 34.01 34.88
C SER A 306 -15.81 33.28 34.57
N ARG A 307 -15.19 32.69 35.60
CA ARG A 307 -14.08 31.75 35.42
C ARG A 307 -14.61 30.37 35.08
N VAL A 308 -14.26 29.84 33.91
CA VAL A 308 -14.67 28.50 33.46
C VAL A 308 -13.96 27.44 34.31
N VAL A 309 -14.73 26.52 34.89
CA VAL A 309 -14.19 25.33 35.57
C VAL A 309 -14.58 24.05 34.84
N GLU A 310 -14.01 22.91 35.23
CA GLU A 310 -14.26 21.63 34.55
C GLU A 310 -15.74 21.22 34.59
N SER A 311 -16.43 21.44 35.71
CA SER A 311 -17.87 21.15 35.85
C SER A 311 -18.78 22.05 35.00
N ASP A 312 -18.24 23.12 34.40
CA ASP A 312 -18.95 23.97 33.46
C ASP A 312 -18.97 23.40 32.03
N LEU A 313 -18.23 22.31 31.78
CA LEU A 313 -18.06 21.75 30.43
C LEU A 313 -18.85 20.44 30.28
N LEU A 314 -19.61 20.33 29.20
CA LEU A 314 -20.17 19.09 28.70
C LEU A 314 -19.63 18.80 27.29
N PHE A 315 -19.64 17.53 26.90
CA PHE A 315 -19.24 17.11 25.56
C PHE A 315 -20.44 16.55 24.81
N MET A 316 -21.06 17.39 23.99
CA MET A 316 -22.34 17.09 23.33
C MET A 316 -22.23 17.26 21.81
N ARG A 317 -23.10 16.58 21.06
CA ARG A 317 -23.27 16.87 19.63
C ARG A 317 -24.01 18.19 19.48
N ALA A 318 -23.57 19.03 18.55
CA ALA A 318 -24.14 20.34 18.32
C ALA A 318 -24.41 20.56 16.82
N ASN A 319 -25.26 21.53 16.49
CA ASN A 319 -25.58 21.87 15.10
C ASN A 319 -24.36 22.34 14.29
N HIS A 320 -23.33 22.83 14.99
CA HIS A 320 -22.06 23.23 14.39
C HIS A 320 -20.92 22.64 15.22
N LEU A 321 -19.91 22.13 14.51
CA LEU A 321 -18.71 21.60 15.14
C LEU A 321 -17.93 22.74 15.81
N GLY A 322 -17.85 22.70 17.13
CA GLY A 322 -17.05 23.57 17.98
C GLY A 322 -15.70 22.96 18.34
N LEU A 323 -15.16 23.40 19.48
CA LEU A 323 -13.91 22.84 19.99
C LEU A 323 -14.09 21.36 20.33
N PRO A 324 -13.14 20.50 19.96
CA PRO A 324 -13.17 19.09 20.33
C PRO A 324 -12.88 18.91 21.83
N PRO A 325 -13.38 17.81 22.46
CA PRO A 325 -13.22 17.58 23.90
C PRO A 325 -11.79 17.60 24.43
N ASP A 326 -10.81 17.15 23.63
CA ASP A 326 -9.38 17.17 23.96
C ASP A 326 -8.80 18.59 24.12
N GLN A 327 -9.52 19.61 23.67
CA GLN A 327 -9.16 21.02 23.85
C GLN A 327 -9.81 21.69 25.08
N ALA A 328 -10.45 20.93 25.98
CA ALA A 328 -11.09 21.47 27.19
C ALA A 328 -10.13 22.29 28.06
N HIS A 329 -8.87 21.85 28.17
CA HIS A 329 -7.82 22.54 28.91
C HIS A 329 -7.58 23.99 28.43
N CYS A 330 -7.88 24.30 27.16
CA CYS A 330 -7.74 25.66 26.63
C CYS A 330 -8.80 26.62 27.20
N LEU A 331 -9.93 26.09 27.70
CA LEU A 331 -11.05 26.86 28.25
C LEU A 331 -11.00 26.93 29.78
N ILE A 332 -10.56 25.87 30.45
CA ILE A 332 -10.52 25.79 31.92
C ILE A 332 -9.61 26.89 32.48
N GLY A 333 -10.10 27.58 33.51
CA GLY A 333 -9.43 28.69 34.17
C GLY A 333 -9.53 30.03 33.43
N ARG A 334 -10.06 30.08 32.19
CA ARG A 334 -10.25 31.33 31.44
C ARG A 334 -11.49 32.08 31.89
N ILE A 335 -11.49 33.39 31.65
CA ILE A 335 -12.63 34.29 31.96
C ILE A 335 -13.51 34.45 30.71
N THR A 336 -14.83 34.35 30.84
CA THR A 336 -15.77 34.56 29.73
C THR A 336 -15.84 36.04 29.33
N LYS A 337 -15.88 36.32 28.03
CA LYS A 337 -15.96 37.68 27.46
C LYS A 337 -17.39 38.17 27.22
N ARG A 338 -18.36 37.27 27.31
CA ARG A 338 -19.79 37.50 27.12
C ARG A 338 -20.57 36.47 27.90
N ASP A 339 -21.88 36.67 27.99
CA ASP A 339 -22.79 35.64 28.47
C ASP A 339 -22.81 34.45 27.50
N ILE A 340 -22.78 33.24 28.06
CA ILE A 340 -22.87 31.95 27.34
C ILE A 340 -24.05 31.19 27.93
N ALA A 341 -25.00 30.77 27.10
CA ALA A 341 -26.17 30.03 27.55
C ALA A 341 -25.83 28.56 27.88
N ALA A 342 -26.67 27.92 28.70
CA ALA A 342 -26.58 26.47 28.91
C ALA A 342 -26.70 25.73 27.57
N TYR A 343 -25.88 24.69 27.39
CA TYR A 343 -25.75 23.88 26.17
C TYR A 343 -25.26 24.63 24.92
N GLU A 344 -24.84 25.89 25.06
CA GLU A 344 -24.21 26.62 23.97
C GLU A 344 -22.77 26.12 23.74
N VAL A 345 -22.36 26.02 22.47
CA VAL A 345 -21.00 25.62 22.08
C VAL A 345 -19.98 26.69 22.50
N LEU A 346 -19.02 26.28 23.34
CA LEU A 346 -17.89 27.14 23.72
C LEU A 346 -16.83 27.18 22.62
N ARG A 347 -16.33 28.38 22.34
CA ARG A 347 -15.23 28.64 21.40
C ARG A 347 -14.12 29.41 22.09
N LEU A 348 -12.89 29.32 21.57
CA LEU A 348 -11.73 30.08 22.09
C LEU A 348 -11.88 31.61 21.98
N ARG A 349 -12.89 32.09 21.26
CA ARG A 349 -13.20 33.52 21.17
C ARG A 349 -14.12 33.99 22.29
N ASP A 350 -14.85 33.08 22.92
CA ASP A 350 -15.81 33.39 24.00
C ASP A 350 -15.12 33.59 25.35
N VAL A 351 -13.83 33.22 25.44
CA VAL A 351 -13.01 33.38 26.64
C VAL A 351 -11.79 34.27 26.39
N GLU A 352 -11.25 34.84 27.46
CA GLU A 352 -9.95 35.50 27.47
C GLU A 352 -8.82 34.56 27.03
N ARG A 353 -7.87 35.12 26.29
CA ARG A 353 -6.68 34.40 25.83
C ARG A 353 -5.49 34.96 26.58
N ASN A 354 -4.67 34.07 27.13
CA ASN A 354 -3.32 34.45 27.52
C ASN A 354 -2.48 34.57 26.25
N VAL A 355 -1.94 35.75 26.05
CA VAL A 355 -1.03 36.10 24.98
C VAL A 355 0.26 36.54 25.67
N ALA A 356 1.35 35.84 25.42
CA ALA A 356 2.66 36.20 25.93
C ALA A 356 3.61 36.49 24.77
N ILE A 357 4.57 37.39 25.00
CA ILE A 357 5.72 37.61 24.12
C ILE A 357 6.85 36.71 24.64
N LEU A 358 7.31 35.77 23.83
CA LEU A 358 8.48 34.95 24.14
C LEU A 358 9.68 35.45 23.33
N ILE A 359 10.72 35.91 24.02
CA ILE A 359 11.91 36.52 23.43
C ILE A 359 13.04 35.51 23.55
N ASN A 360 13.49 34.93 22.44
CA ASN A 360 14.62 34.01 22.47
C ASN A 360 15.96 34.77 22.48
N GLY A 361 16.77 34.60 23.53
CA GLY A 361 18.08 35.24 23.68
C GLY A 361 19.16 34.24 24.06
N ARG A 362 20.33 34.29 23.41
CA ARG A 362 21.56 33.56 23.76
C ARG A 362 22.79 34.39 23.40
N LEU A 363 23.89 34.18 24.11
CA LEU A 363 25.12 34.96 23.97
C LEU A 363 26.21 34.26 23.14
N LYS A 364 26.04 32.97 22.81
CA LYS A 364 26.97 32.15 22.00
C LYS A 364 27.01 32.42 20.48
N SER A 365 26.65 33.62 20.05
CA SER A 365 26.68 33.99 18.63
C SER A 365 28.12 34.01 18.11
N THR A 366 28.45 33.17 17.11
CA THR A 366 29.80 33.10 16.52
C THR A 366 30.13 34.30 15.64
N ARG A 367 29.13 34.89 14.97
CA ARG A 367 29.30 36.06 14.08
C ARG A 367 29.49 37.37 14.83
N LEU A 368 28.81 37.51 15.96
CA LEU A 368 28.92 38.67 16.84
C LEU A 368 28.63 38.21 18.28
N PRO A 369 29.67 37.82 19.03
CA PRO A 369 29.52 37.36 20.41
C PRO A 369 28.90 38.44 21.30
N MET A 370 28.11 37.99 22.28
CA MET A 370 27.46 38.85 23.29
C MET A 370 26.57 39.96 22.70
N LYS A 371 26.15 39.86 21.42
CA LYS A 371 25.44 40.94 20.73
C LYS A 371 24.21 41.46 21.48
N ALA A 372 23.45 40.56 22.13
CA ALA A 372 22.24 40.90 22.86
C ALA A 372 22.49 41.87 24.03
N ILE A 373 23.70 41.86 24.59
CA ILE A 373 24.06 42.72 25.72
C ILE A 373 25.01 43.86 25.34
N ARG A 374 25.48 43.92 24.08
CA ARG A 374 26.33 45.03 23.62
C ARG A 374 25.57 46.36 23.77
N PRO A 375 26.24 47.42 24.24
CA PRO A 375 25.57 48.69 24.49
C PRO A 375 25.22 49.38 23.17
N ILE A 376 23.99 49.87 23.08
CA ILE A 376 23.52 50.84 22.09
C ILE A 376 23.03 52.05 22.88
N SER A 377 23.63 53.22 22.64
CA SER A 377 23.35 54.45 23.41
C SER A 377 23.43 54.24 24.93
N GLY A 378 24.47 53.53 25.39
CA GLY A 378 24.73 53.30 26.81
C GLY A 378 23.87 52.23 27.48
N ARG A 379 22.96 51.54 26.77
CA ARG A 379 22.10 50.48 27.33
C ARG A 379 22.24 49.16 26.53
N PRO A 380 22.11 47.98 27.17
CA PRO A 380 22.15 46.70 26.46
C PRO A 380 21.13 46.64 25.30
N MET A 381 21.53 46.12 24.14
CA MET A 381 20.66 46.03 22.95
C MET A 381 19.29 45.38 23.25
N ILE A 382 19.26 44.30 24.03
CA ILE A 382 18.02 43.59 24.37
C ILE A 382 17.06 44.42 25.24
N ALA A 383 17.57 45.36 26.04
CA ALA A 383 16.73 46.25 26.84
C ALA A 383 15.89 47.19 25.96
N HIS A 384 16.44 47.66 24.83
CA HIS A 384 15.69 48.43 23.84
C HIS A 384 14.56 47.61 23.21
N LEU A 385 14.78 46.31 22.99
CA LEU A 385 13.75 45.41 22.49
C LEU A 385 12.61 45.26 23.50
N PHE A 386 12.92 45.10 24.79
CA PHE A 386 11.90 45.06 25.85
C PHE A 386 11.04 46.33 25.86
N ASP A 387 11.67 47.51 25.80
CA ASP A 387 10.95 48.79 25.76
C ASP A 387 10.03 48.93 24.55
N ARG A 388 10.47 48.46 23.37
CA ARG A 388 9.63 48.46 22.17
C ARG A 388 8.46 47.49 22.27
N LEU A 389 8.70 46.30 22.81
CA LEU A 389 7.69 45.26 22.93
C LEU A 389 6.62 45.60 23.96
N ARG A 390 6.92 46.43 24.98
CA ARG A 390 5.94 46.98 25.92
C ARG A 390 4.86 47.84 25.27
N LEU A 391 5.11 48.39 24.09
CA LEU A 391 4.10 49.17 23.36
C LEU A 391 2.95 48.28 22.83
N ALA A 392 3.13 46.96 22.79
CA ALA A 392 2.08 46.02 22.40
C ALA A 392 1.01 45.91 23.50
N LYS A 393 -0.24 46.24 23.16
CA LYS A 393 -1.36 46.27 24.12
C LYS A 393 -2.04 44.91 24.38
N ARG A 394 -1.78 43.91 23.54
CA ARG A 394 -2.45 42.59 23.61
C ARG A 394 -1.79 41.59 24.55
N PRO A 395 -0.46 41.45 24.55
CA PRO A 395 0.20 40.47 25.42
C PRO A 395 0.14 40.90 26.88
N GLN A 396 -0.18 39.96 27.78
CA GLN A 396 -0.20 40.21 29.23
C GLN A 396 1.16 39.94 29.89
N LYS A 397 2.04 39.18 29.22
CA LYS A 397 3.37 38.82 29.73
C LYS A 397 4.44 38.94 28.67
N MET A 398 5.66 39.19 29.12
CA MET A 398 6.87 39.15 28.31
C MET A 398 7.88 38.27 29.03
N ILE A 399 8.42 37.28 28.32
CA ILE A 399 9.33 36.28 28.89
C ILE A 399 10.58 36.21 28.01
N LEU A 400 11.74 36.43 28.61
CA LEU A 400 13.02 36.13 28.01
C LEU A 400 13.31 34.63 28.15
N CYS A 401 13.45 33.95 27.03
CA CYS A 401 13.79 32.54 26.95
C CYS A 401 15.28 32.39 26.62
N THR A 402 16.09 31.97 27.60
CA THR A 402 17.55 31.81 27.49
C THR A 402 18.02 30.40 27.85
N SER A 403 19.30 30.07 27.67
CA SER A 403 19.82 28.75 28.06
C SER A 403 20.20 28.67 29.54
N TRP A 404 20.26 27.48 30.11
CA TRP A 404 20.82 27.24 31.45
C TRP A 404 22.37 27.34 31.51
N LEU A 405 23.03 27.69 30.40
CA LEU A 405 24.49 27.81 30.40
C LEU A 405 24.93 29.09 31.13
N PRO A 406 25.98 29.05 31.97
CA PRO A 406 26.44 30.21 32.74
C PRO A 406 26.79 31.45 31.89
N GLN A 407 27.28 31.24 30.66
CA GLN A 407 27.54 32.32 29.72
C GLN A 407 26.32 33.20 29.40
N ASP A 408 25.11 32.69 29.61
CA ASP A 408 23.85 33.40 29.36
C ASP A 408 23.30 34.09 30.64
N ASP A 409 23.97 33.98 31.79
CA ASP A 409 23.57 34.62 33.06
C ASP A 409 23.35 36.13 32.94
N PRO A 410 24.18 36.90 32.19
CA PRO A 410 23.94 38.33 32.02
C PRO A 410 22.58 38.68 31.39
N LEU A 411 22.00 37.76 30.60
CA LEU A 411 20.67 37.98 30.00
C LEU A 411 19.56 37.92 31.05
N GLU A 412 19.67 37.01 32.01
CA GLU A 412 18.72 36.89 33.13
C GLU A 412 18.79 38.11 34.04
N GLU A 413 20.00 38.59 34.34
CA GLU A 413 20.20 39.82 35.12
C GLU A 413 19.54 41.04 34.44
N ILE A 414 19.72 41.21 33.12
CA ILE A 414 19.12 42.31 32.37
C ILE A 414 17.59 42.19 32.32
N ALA A 415 17.05 40.97 32.18
CA ALA A 415 15.61 40.74 32.26
C ALA A 415 15.06 41.13 33.63
N ALA A 416 15.72 40.73 34.72
CA ALA A 416 15.33 41.09 36.08
C ALA A 416 15.37 42.61 36.31
N GLN A 417 16.46 43.29 35.92
CA GLN A 417 16.57 44.76 35.98
C GLN A 417 15.50 45.47 35.16
N SER A 418 15.04 44.82 34.09
CA SER A 418 13.99 45.34 33.24
C SER A 418 12.60 44.89 33.67
N SER A 419 12.39 44.13 34.75
CA SER A 419 11.06 43.56 35.09
C SER A 419 10.43 42.75 33.94
N VAL A 420 11.24 41.90 33.29
CA VAL A 420 10.81 40.91 32.30
C VAL A 420 11.02 39.52 32.89
N ASP A 421 10.03 38.64 32.78
CA ASP A 421 10.15 37.27 33.28
C ASP A 421 11.26 36.53 32.51
N CYS A 422 11.96 35.61 33.17
CA CYS A 422 13.00 34.81 32.52
C CYS A 422 12.66 33.32 32.61
N PHE A 423 12.84 32.59 31.50
CA PHE A 423 12.76 31.15 31.44
C PHE A 423 14.07 30.58 30.88
N ARG A 424 14.69 29.67 31.63
CA ARG A 424 15.91 28.98 31.22
C ARG A 424 15.60 27.56 30.76
N GLY A 425 16.10 27.18 29.58
CA GLY A 425 15.84 25.86 28.98
C GLY A 425 16.96 25.35 28.07
N HIS A 426 16.66 24.32 27.27
CA HIS A 426 17.66 23.56 26.52
C HIS A 426 18.55 24.44 25.62
N PRO A 427 19.89 24.34 25.68
CA PRO A 427 20.79 25.31 25.05
C PRO A 427 20.69 25.34 23.54
N ASP A 428 20.26 24.26 22.90
CA ASP A 428 20.23 24.11 21.44
C ASP A 428 18.83 23.94 20.85
N ASP A 429 17.89 23.45 21.66
CA ASP A 429 16.51 23.21 21.21
C ASP A 429 15.66 24.42 21.56
N VAL A 430 15.56 25.33 20.59
CA VAL A 430 14.81 26.57 20.74
C VAL A 430 13.30 26.28 20.84
N LEU A 431 12.79 25.31 20.10
CA LEU A 431 11.36 25.01 20.05
C LEU A 431 10.89 24.42 21.39
N GLN A 432 11.64 23.45 21.92
CA GLN A 432 11.39 22.90 23.25
C GLN A 432 11.41 24.00 24.31
N ARG A 433 12.45 24.86 24.31
CA ARG A 433 12.55 25.96 25.28
C ARG A 433 11.37 26.93 25.21
N LEU A 434 10.91 27.30 24.02
CA LEU A 434 9.76 28.20 23.86
C LEU A 434 8.45 27.52 24.31
N THR A 435 8.30 26.22 24.02
CA THR A 435 7.11 25.45 24.38
C THR A 435 7.01 25.25 25.89
N ASP A 436 8.13 24.96 26.56
CA ASP A 436 8.19 24.85 28.02
C ASP A 436 7.93 26.20 28.71
N ALA A 437 8.46 27.29 28.14
CA ALA A 437 8.21 28.64 28.63
C ALA A 437 6.72 29.01 28.54
N ALA A 438 6.04 28.62 27.45
CA ALA A 438 4.60 28.79 27.29
C ALA A 438 3.83 27.93 28.29
N GLY A 439 4.12 26.62 28.37
CA GLY A 439 3.41 25.68 29.23
C GLY A 439 3.49 26.01 30.73
N ARG A 440 4.60 26.56 31.20
CA ARG A 440 4.78 26.95 32.61
C ARG A 440 4.04 28.23 33.00
N ASN A 441 3.55 29.01 32.03
CA ASN A 441 2.97 30.34 32.25
C ASN A 441 1.46 30.47 31.97
N GLY A 442 0.79 29.36 31.67
CA GLY A 442 -0.65 29.30 31.38
C GLY A 442 -0.98 29.77 29.97
#